data_AF-A0A6N2SYY1-F1
#
_entry.id   AF-A0A6N2SYY1-F1
#
_cell.length_a   1.000
_cell.length_b   1.000
_cell.length_c   1.000
_cell.angle_alpha   90.00
_cell.angle_beta   90.00
_cell.angle_gamma   90.00
#
_symmetry.space_group_name_H-M   'P 1'
#
loop_
_entity.id
_entity.type
_entity.pdbx_description
1 polymer ?
#
loop_
_entity_poly.entity_id
_entity_poly.type
_entity_poly.pdbx_seq_one_letter_code
_entity_poly.pdbx_strand_id
1 'polypeptide(L)'
;MKTIMTVCGTGLGSSFFVEINIGTLLQKWGLQDKYKTTHGAVFEVSEEDADYFITAKDLEDTLSYLSNLIVLDSIVDMDELEHKLYDKLKADIEETFE
;
A
#
# COMPACT_ATOMS: atom_id res chain seq x y z
N MET A 1 -3.76 11.77 9.43
CA MET A 1 -4.13 11.09 8.17
C MET A 1 -2.90 10.31 7.73
N LYS A 2 -2.96 8.98 7.84
CA LYS A 2 -1.87 8.06 7.49
C LYS A 2 -1.76 7.96 5.97
N THR A 3 -0.57 7.65 5.46
CA THR A 3 -0.29 7.59 4.02
C THR A 3 0.12 6.17 3.64
N ILE A 4 -0.45 5.65 2.56
CA ILE A 4 -0.07 4.38 1.94
C ILE A 4 0.51 4.69 0.57
N MET A 5 1.78 4.36 0.36
CA MET A 5 2.48 4.60 -0.89
C MET A 5 2.72 3.30 -1.65
N THR A 6 2.33 3.28 -2.92
CA THR A 6 2.68 2.18 -3.82
C THR A 6 3.94 2.52 -4.61
N VAL A 7 4.96 1.68 -4.48
CA VAL A 7 6.27 1.86 -5.12
C VAL A 7 6.44 0.84 -6.25
N CYS A 8 6.69 1.33 -7.47
CA CYS A 8 7.06 0.47 -8.61
C CYS A 8 8.34 0.95 -9.30
N GLY A 9 8.94 0.08 -10.12
CA GLY A 9 10.22 0.35 -10.76
C GLY A 9 10.19 1.44 -11.84
N THR A 10 9.06 1.61 -12.56
CA THR A 10 8.97 2.52 -13.72
C THR A 10 8.02 3.71 -13.52
N GLY A 11 7.27 3.78 -12.42
CA GLY A 11 6.40 4.90 -12.06
C GLY A 11 5.19 5.16 -12.96
N LEU A 12 5.02 4.44 -14.09
CA LEU A 12 4.03 4.77 -15.12
C LEU A 12 3.20 3.53 -15.49
N GLY A 13 2.08 3.33 -14.80
CA GLY A 13 1.02 2.39 -15.17
C GLY A 13 0.63 1.38 -14.10
N SER A 14 1.58 0.57 -13.61
CA SER A 14 1.31 -0.50 -12.64
C SER A 14 1.00 0.00 -11.23
N SER A 15 1.70 1.03 -10.74
CA SER A 15 1.39 1.59 -9.41
C SER A 15 0.02 2.26 -9.32
N PHE A 16 -0.49 2.82 -10.42
CA PHE A 16 -1.75 3.55 -10.40
C PHE A 16 -2.95 2.62 -10.22
N PHE A 17 -2.92 1.43 -10.84
CA PHE A 17 -3.98 0.43 -10.64
C PHE A 17 -4.00 -0.10 -9.20
N VAL A 18 -2.83 -0.37 -8.63
CA VAL A 18 -2.73 -0.81 -7.23
C VAL A 18 -3.22 0.28 -6.28
N GLU A 19 -2.89 1.55 -6.55
CA GLU A 19 -3.39 2.69 -5.77
C GLU A 19 -4.92 2.77 -5.77
N ILE A 20 -5.57 2.66 -6.93
CA ILE A 20 -7.03 2.65 -7.05
C ILE A 20 -7.64 1.49 -6.26
N ASN A 21 -7.03 0.31 -6.34
CA ASN A 21 -7.48 -0.88 -5.63
C ASN A 21 -7.39 -0.68 -4.11
N ILE A 22 -6.28 -0.13 -3.61
CA ILE A 22 -6.12 0.22 -2.19
C ILE A 22 -7.19 1.22 -1.77
N GLY A 23 -7.41 2.28 -2.56
CA GLY A 23 -8.45 3.26 -2.29
C GLY A 23 -9.85 2.64 -2.19
N THR A 24 -10.16 1.68 -3.06
CA THR A 24 -11.42 0.93 -3.05
C THR A 24 -11.57 0.09 -1.77
N LEU A 25 -10.50 -0.58 -1.32
CA LEU A 25 -10.49 -1.35 -0.08
C LEU A 25 -10.65 -0.46 1.15
N LEU A 26 -9.92 0.67 1.20
CA LEU A 26 -10.05 1.64 2.28
C LEU A 26 -11.47 2.20 2.37
N GLN A 27 -12.12 2.46 1.23
CA GLN A 27 -13.52 2.86 1.19
C GLN A 27 -14.45 1.74 1.71
N LYS A 28 -14.24 0.49 1.28
CA LYS A 28 -14.98 -0.69 1.74
C LYS A 28 -14.91 -0.86 3.26
N TRP A 29 -13.76 -0.53 3.87
CA TRP A 29 -13.54 -0.63 5.31
C TRP A 29 -13.86 0.64 6.11
N GLY A 30 -14.35 1.70 5.46
CA GLY A 30 -14.66 2.97 6.15
C GLY A 30 -13.42 3.76 6.61
N LEU A 31 -12.25 3.48 6.03
CA LEU A 31 -10.96 4.06 6.43
C LEU A 31 -10.54 5.29 5.60
N GLN A 32 -11.37 5.74 4.68
CA GLN A 32 -11.10 6.88 3.78
C GLN A 32 -10.80 8.21 4.50
N ASP A 33 -11.26 8.39 5.74
CA ASP A 33 -10.96 9.58 6.55
C ASP A 33 -9.66 9.45 7.35
N LYS A 34 -9.16 8.22 7.52
CA LYS A 34 -7.94 7.91 8.28
C LYS A 34 -6.72 7.79 7.37
N TYR A 35 -6.91 7.33 6.14
CA TYR A 35 -5.84 6.98 5.19
C TYR A 35 -5.95 7.73 3.87
N LYS A 36 -4.80 8.10 3.30
CA LYS A 36 -4.66 8.54 1.92
C LYS A 36 -3.73 7.60 1.15
N THR A 37 -3.96 7.45 -0.14
CA THR A 37 -3.10 6.69 -1.04
C THR A 37 -2.22 7.62 -1.86
N THR A 38 -1.05 7.14 -2.25
CA THR A 38 -0.16 7.79 -3.19
C THR A 38 0.65 6.74 -3.94
N HIS A 39 1.32 7.13 -5.01
CA HIS A 39 2.27 6.27 -5.71
C HIS A 39 3.56 7.02 -6.00
N GLY A 40 4.63 6.27 -6.22
CA GLY A 40 5.89 6.82 -6.70
C GLY A 40 6.82 5.75 -7.24
N ALA A 41 8.01 6.19 -7.62
CA ALA A 41 9.03 5.32 -8.15
C ALA A 41 10.04 4.90 -7.07
N VAL A 42 10.64 3.71 -7.25
CA VAL A 42 11.65 3.15 -6.33
C VAL A 42 12.86 4.07 -6.09
N PHE A 43 13.17 4.96 -7.02
CA PHE A 43 14.31 5.89 -6.92
C PHE A 43 13.97 7.22 -6.25
N GLU A 44 12.69 7.47 -5.97
CA GLU A 44 12.20 8.71 -5.33
C GLU A 44 11.68 8.48 -3.91
N VAL A 45 11.59 7.22 -3.46
CA VAL A 45 10.95 6.88 -2.19
C VAL A 45 11.89 6.93 -0.99
N SER A 46 11.41 7.53 0.09
CA SER A 46 12.04 7.66 1.39
C SER A 46 11.07 7.21 2.50
N GLU A 47 11.60 6.82 3.66
CA GLU A 47 10.77 6.40 4.81
C GLU A 47 9.81 7.49 5.30
N GLU A 48 10.10 8.77 5.03
CA GLU A 48 9.28 9.91 5.42
C GLU A 48 8.09 10.18 4.48
N ASP A 49 8.04 9.53 3.30
CA ASP A 49 6.99 9.77 2.32
C ASP A 49 5.65 9.11 2.69
N ALA A 50 5.69 8.00 3.45
CA ALA A 50 4.50 7.27 3.85
C ALA A 50 4.64 6.45 5.13
N ASP A 51 3.50 6.12 5.75
CA ASP A 51 3.45 5.25 6.93
C ASP A 51 3.50 3.77 6.55
N TYR A 52 2.99 3.43 5.36
CA TYR A 52 2.97 2.08 4.79
C TYR A 52 3.43 2.13 3.34
N PHE A 53 4.22 1.14 2.95
CA PHE A 53 4.72 1.02 1.58
C PHE A 53 4.24 -0.30 0.99
N ILE A 54 3.76 -0.27 -0.24
CA ILE A 54 3.36 -1.47 -0.98
C ILE A 54 4.25 -1.58 -2.21
N THR A 55 4.85 -2.74 -2.41
CA THR A 55 5.70 -2.98 -3.57
C THR A 55 5.55 -4.41 -4.08
N ALA A 56 6.07 -4.66 -5.27
CA ALA A 56 6.17 -5.99 -5.84
C ALA A 56 7.44 -6.71 -5.32
N LYS A 57 7.38 -8.04 -5.26
CA LYS A 57 8.46 -8.88 -4.73
C LYS A 57 9.83 -8.69 -5.39
N ASP A 58 9.84 -8.31 -6.65
CA ASP A 58 11.08 -7.99 -7.38
C ASP A 58 11.82 -6.77 -6.83
N LEU A 59 11.15 -5.90 -6.06
CA LEU A 59 11.71 -4.69 -5.46
C LEU A 59 11.90 -4.80 -3.94
N GLU A 60 11.53 -5.93 -3.33
CA GLU A 60 11.65 -6.15 -1.88
C GLU A 60 13.07 -5.89 -1.37
N ASP A 61 14.09 -6.49 -2.02
CA ASP A 61 15.49 -6.32 -1.63
C ASP A 61 15.96 -4.86 -1.75
N THR A 62 15.39 -4.08 -2.67
CA THR A 62 15.75 -2.67 -2.86
C THR A 62 15.11 -1.81 -1.79
N LEU A 63 13.88 -2.14 -1.38
CA LEU A 63 13.06 -1.36 -0.46
C LEU A 63 13.08 -1.91 0.97
N SER A 64 13.94 -2.90 1.25
CA SER A 64 14.04 -3.55 2.56
C SER A 64 14.44 -2.61 3.69
N TYR A 65 14.97 -1.42 3.35
CA TYR A 65 15.27 -0.36 4.30
C TYR A 65 14.02 0.38 4.78
N LEU A 66 12.88 0.26 4.09
CA LEU A 66 11.64 0.92 4.46
C LEU A 66 10.92 0.14 5.56
N SER A 67 10.55 0.88 6.61
CA SER A 67 9.66 0.38 7.65
C SER A 67 8.23 0.15 7.11
N ASN A 68 7.52 -0.86 7.64
CA ASN A 68 6.13 -1.18 7.25
C ASN A 68 5.92 -1.51 5.76
N LEU A 69 6.92 -2.12 5.13
CA LEU A 69 6.82 -2.62 3.75
C LEU A 69 5.86 -3.81 3.65
N ILE A 70 4.95 -3.76 2.68
CA ILE A 70 4.03 -4.79 2.26
C ILE A 70 4.46 -5.24 0.88
N VAL A 71 4.93 -6.49 0.79
CA VAL A 71 5.41 -7.06 -0.46
C VAL A 71 4.31 -7.91 -1.07
N LEU A 72 3.99 -7.66 -2.33
CA LEU A 72 3.05 -8.46 -3.13
C LEU A 72 3.82 -9.39 -4.07
N ASP A 73 3.44 -10.66 -4.10
CA ASP A 73 3.90 -11.61 -5.10
C ASP A 73 3.38 -11.22 -6.49
N SER A 74 2.15 -10.68 -6.57
CA SER A 74 1.54 -10.20 -7.81
C SER A 74 0.71 -8.92 -7.60
N ILE A 75 1.10 -7.83 -8.28
CA ILE A 75 0.38 -6.54 -8.20
C ILE A 75 -1.04 -6.57 -8.80
N VAL A 76 -1.38 -7.59 -9.57
CA VAL A 76 -2.73 -7.78 -10.14
C VAL A 76 -3.60 -8.67 -9.27
N ASP A 77 -3.04 -9.30 -8.23
CA ASP A 77 -3.78 -10.16 -7.33
C ASP A 77 -4.48 -9.30 -6.25
N MET A 78 -5.77 -9.08 -6.46
CA MET A 78 -6.60 -8.29 -5.56
C MET A 78 -6.83 -8.99 -4.22
N ASP A 79 -6.94 -10.32 -4.23
CA ASP A 79 -7.19 -11.10 -3.02
C ASP A 79 -5.94 -11.07 -2.12
N GLU A 80 -4.75 -11.18 -2.71
CA GLU A 80 -3.47 -11.03 -2.02
C GLU A 80 -3.33 -9.63 -1.39
N LEU A 81 -3.60 -8.58 -2.18
CA LEU A 81 -3.56 -7.20 -1.72
C LEU A 81 -4.52 -6.98 -0.56
N GLU A 82 -5.77 -7.44 -0.69
CA GLU A 82 -6.79 -7.29 0.35
C GLU A 82 -6.34 -7.98 1.65
N HIS A 83 -5.87 -9.22 1.58
CA HIS A 83 -5.45 -9.98 2.75
C HIS A 83 -4.25 -9.32 3.47
N LYS A 84 -3.18 -9.00 2.73
CA LYS A 84 -1.97 -8.42 3.32
C LYS A 84 -2.23 -7.02 3.87
N LEU A 85 -3.03 -6.22 3.18
CA LEU A 85 -3.39 -4.88 3.65
C LEU A 85 -4.33 -4.95 4.87
N TYR A 86 -5.31 -5.86 4.85
CA TYR A 86 -6.22 -6.08 5.98
C TYR A 86 -5.44 -6.47 7.23
N ASP A 87 -4.50 -7.42 7.14
CA ASP A 87 -3.68 -7.83 8.29
C ASP A 87 -2.89 -6.66 8.90
N LYS A 88 -2.42 -5.73 8.07
CA LYS A 88 -1.72 -4.53 8.54
C LYS A 88 -2.63 -3.48 9.15
N LEU A 89 -3.83 -3.32 8.62
CA LEU A 89 -4.79 -2.30 9.05
C LEU A 89 -5.86 -2.84 10.01
N LYS A 90 -5.78 -4.12 10.40
CA LYS A 90 -6.82 -4.84 11.14
C LYS A 90 -7.32 -4.10 12.36
N ALA A 91 -6.42 -3.54 13.17
CA ALA A 91 -6.78 -2.78 14.36
C ALA A 91 -7.61 -1.52 14.03
N ASP A 92 -7.23 -0.78 12.97
CA ASP A 92 -7.97 0.40 12.53
C ASP A 92 -9.32 0.03 11.91
N ILE A 93 -9.40 -1.12 11.24
CA ILE A 93 -10.64 -1.67 10.65
C ILE A 93 -11.60 -2.09 11.76
N GLU A 94 -11.16 -2.91 12.72
CA GLU A 94 -12.00 -3.40 13.83
C GLU A 94 -12.57 -2.23 14.65
N GLU A 95 -11.77 -1.19 14.92
CA GLU A 95 -12.23 0.05 15.59
C GLU A 95 -13.31 0.80 14.80
N THR A 96 -13.36 0.65 13.48
CA THR A 96 -14.35 1.35 12.62
C THR A 96 -15.73 0.68 12.68
N PHE A 97 -15.80 -0.59 13.07
CA PHE A 97 -17.03 -1.39 13.09
C PHE A 97 -17.53 -1.72 14.51
N GLU A 98 -16.86 -1.25 15.56
CA GLU A 98 -17.35 -1.22 16.96
C GLU A 98 -18.18 0.04 17.27
#